data_AF-A0A8R2DN34-F1
#
_entry.id   AF-A0A8R2DN34-F1
#
_cell.length_a   1.000
_cell.length_b   1.000
_cell.length_c   1.000
_cell.angle_alpha   90.00
_cell.angle_beta   90.00
_cell.angle_gamma   90.00
#
_symmetry.space_group_name_H-M   'P 1'
#
loop_
_entity.id
_entity.type
_entity.pdbx_description
1 polymer ?
#
loop_
_entity_poly.entity_id
_entity_poly.type
_entity_poly.pdbx_seq_one_letter_code
_entity_poly.pdbx_strand_id
1 'polypeptide(L)'
;MSKVIKSGGREMILQVMAFSEPEQQNQGLLIPLDNVRKRVAAITGVSEKTVSRIIQEGKTAASTSKKIITPGKSRPRQNKIIIDDFDICAIRHKIHQFYAVKKELLTLSKLLAVLKQDINFKGNR
;
A
#
# COMPACT_ATOMS: atom_id res chain seq x y z
N MET A 1 0.71 -14.71 27.08
CA MET A 1 1.65 -13.76 26.44
C MET A 1 1.01 -12.38 26.44
N SER A 2 1.72 -11.33 26.83
CA SER A 2 1.19 -9.96 26.76
C SER A 2 1.04 -9.52 25.31
N LYS A 3 -0.04 -8.78 25.02
CA LYS A 3 -0.31 -8.30 23.66
C LYS A 3 0.70 -7.20 23.31
N VAL A 4 1.52 -7.41 22.28
CA VAL A 4 2.55 -6.45 21.86
C VAL A 4 1.90 -5.30 21.08
N ILE A 5 1.93 -4.09 21.65
CA ILE A 5 1.47 -2.85 21.02
C ILE A 5 2.66 -2.11 20.42
N LYS A 6 2.57 -1.74 19.14
CA LYS A 6 3.59 -0.96 18.41
C LYS A 6 3.64 0.51 18.86
N SER A 7 4.72 1.22 18.55
CA SER A 7 4.97 2.61 18.97
C SER A 7 3.77 3.54 18.77
N GLY A 8 3.21 3.62 17.55
CA GLY A 8 2.08 4.49 17.29
C GLY A 8 0.82 4.18 18.13
N GLY A 9 0.60 2.91 18.49
CA GLY A 9 -0.47 2.54 19.41
C GLY A 9 -0.18 2.97 20.85
N ARG A 10 1.09 2.95 21.28
CA ARG A 10 1.50 3.43 22.61
C ARG A 10 1.35 4.96 22.72
N GLU A 11 1.73 5.69 21.67
CA GLU A 11 1.55 7.14 21.60
C GLU A 11 0.07 7.53 21.70
N MET A 12 -0.81 6.86 20.95
CA MET A 12 -2.25 7.10 21.05
C MET A 12 -2.81 6.84 22.45
N ILE A 13 -2.35 5.78 23.14
CA ILE A 13 -2.77 5.50 24.52
C ILE A 13 -2.34 6.62 25.47
N LEU A 14 -1.10 7.12 25.32
CA LEU A 14 -0.60 8.24 26.12
C LEU A 14 -1.41 9.52 25.88
N GLN A 15 -1.77 9.81 24.63
CA GLN A 15 -2.62 10.96 24.30
C GLN A 15 -4.02 10.87 24.92
N VAL A 16 -4.62 9.68 24.90
CA VAL A 16 -5.94 9.43 25.55
C VAL A 16 -5.84 9.64 27.05
N MET A 17 -4.78 9.13 27.70
CA MET A 17 -4.55 9.34 29.13
C MET A 17 -4.37 10.81 29.46
N ALA A 18 -3.52 11.52 28.73
CA ALA A 18 -3.25 12.95 28.93
C ALA A 18 -4.51 13.83 28.78
N PHE A 19 -5.46 13.43 27.93
CA PHE A 19 -6.75 14.13 27.82
C PHE A 19 -7.70 13.78 28.97
N SER A 20 -7.65 12.55 29.49
CA SER A 20 -8.59 12.06 30.51
C SER A 20 -8.22 12.49 31.94
N GLU A 21 -6.93 12.62 32.25
CA GLU A 21 -6.43 13.11 33.56
C GLU A 21 -7.01 14.47 33.98
N PRO A 22 -7.01 15.53 33.14
CA PRO A 22 -7.62 16.80 33.50
C PRO A 22 -9.14 16.73 33.60
N GLU A 23 -9.83 15.87 32.83
CA GLU A 23 -11.28 15.67 32.99
C GLU A 23 -11.58 15.06 34.36
N GLN A 24 -10.74 14.13 34.83
CA GLN A 24 -10.86 13.52 36.15
C GLN A 24 -10.57 14.53 37.28
N GLN A 25 -9.50 15.32 37.16
CA GLN A 25 -9.13 16.32 38.18
C GLN A 25 -10.19 17.41 38.33
N ASN A 26 -10.76 17.87 37.22
CA ASN A 26 -11.76 18.94 37.22
C ASN A 26 -13.19 18.43 37.49
N GLN A 27 -13.39 17.12 37.68
CA GLN A 27 -14.70 16.47 37.82
C GLN A 27 -15.72 16.96 36.77
N GLY A 28 -15.24 17.18 35.55
CA GLY A 28 -15.99 17.92 34.54
C GLY A 28 -15.52 17.56 33.14
N LEU A 29 -16.47 17.57 32.20
CA LEU A 29 -16.18 17.32 30.79
C LEU A 29 -15.57 18.58 30.18
N LEU A 30 -14.35 18.47 29.64
CA LEU A 30 -13.70 19.57 28.93
C LEU A 30 -14.45 19.90 27.63
N ILE A 31 -15.01 18.86 27.00
CA ILE A 31 -15.77 18.97 25.76
C ILE A 31 -17.07 18.19 25.93
N PRO A 32 -18.24 18.75 25.60
CA PRO A 32 -19.53 18.05 25.69
C PRO A 32 -19.55 16.72 24.94
N LEU A 33 -20.27 15.73 25.48
CA LEU A 33 -20.41 14.41 24.86
C LEU A 33 -21.12 14.45 23.50
N ASP A 34 -21.98 15.45 23.28
CA ASP A 34 -22.66 15.66 21.99
C ASP A 34 -21.67 15.88 20.84
N ASN A 35 -20.53 16.49 21.15
CA ASN A 35 -19.52 16.87 20.18
C ASN A 35 -18.41 15.80 20.05
N VAL A 36 -18.80 14.56 19.77
CA VAL A 36 -17.89 13.39 19.67
C VAL A 36 -16.71 13.63 18.74
N ARG A 37 -16.93 14.28 17.58
CA ARG A 37 -15.84 14.56 16.61
C ARG A 37 -14.79 15.52 17.18
N LYS A 38 -15.24 16.54 17.91
CA LYS A 38 -14.35 17.52 18.55
C LYS A 38 -13.53 16.87 19.66
N ARG A 39 -14.16 15.99 20.45
CA ARG A 39 -13.48 15.16 21.46
C ARG A 39 -12.39 14.30 20.83
N VAL A 40 -12.73 13.54 19.79
CA VAL A 40 -11.75 12.67 19.10
C VAL A 40 -10.62 13.49 18.49
N ALA A 41 -10.91 14.64 17.89
CA ALA A 41 -9.91 15.55 17.35
C ALA A 41 -8.95 16.06 18.43
N ALA A 42 -9.48 16.49 19.58
CA ALA A 42 -8.68 16.95 20.71
C ALA A 42 -7.80 15.84 21.31
N ILE A 43 -8.36 14.63 21.48
CA ILE A 43 -7.64 13.47 22.02
C ILE A 43 -6.53 13.02 21.07
N THR A 44 -6.82 12.90 19.77
CA THR A 44 -5.86 12.35 18.79
C THR A 44 -4.88 13.39 18.24
N GLY A 45 -5.12 14.68 18.51
CA GLY A 45 -4.32 15.78 17.96
C GLY A 45 -4.49 15.99 16.45
N VAL A 46 -5.58 15.50 15.86
CA VAL A 46 -5.85 15.57 14.42
C VAL A 46 -7.05 16.47 14.13
N SER A 47 -7.06 17.14 12.98
CA SER A 47 -8.20 17.99 12.58
C SER A 47 -9.53 17.23 12.52
N GLU A 48 -10.64 17.90 12.85
CA GLU A 48 -12.00 17.35 12.74
C GLU A 48 -12.33 16.84 11.33
N LYS A 49 -11.77 17.49 10.29
CA LYS A 49 -11.92 17.07 8.89
C LYS A 49 -11.30 15.69 8.65
N THR A 50 -10.10 15.46 9.18
CA THR A 50 -9.42 14.16 9.06
C THR A 50 -10.18 13.08 9.82
N VAL A 51 -10.63 13.38 11.05
CA VAL A 51 -11.47 12.46 11.83
C VAL A 51 -12.73 12.09 11.06
N SER A 52 -13.41 13.08 10.47
CA SER A 52 -14.61 12.86 9.66
C SER A 52 -14.33 11.98 8.43
N ARG A 53 -13.20 12.19 7.76
CA ARG A 53 -12.76 11.37 6.61
C ARG A 53 -12.51 9.92 7.04
N ILE A 54 -11.77 9.69 8.13
CA ILE A 54 -11.49 8.35 8.66
C ILE A 54 -12.78 7.64 9.08
N ILE A 55 -13.75 8.33 9.69
CA ILE A 55 -15.05 7.76 10.03
C ILE A 55 -15.79 7.30 8.76
N GLN A 56 -15.78 8.10 7.70
CA GLN A 56 -16.39 7.72 6.42
C GLN A 56 -15.68 6.52 5.78
N GLU A 57 -14.34 6.52 5.77
CA GLU A 57 -13.55 5.37 5.31
C GLU A 57 -13.89 4.11 6.12
N GLY A 58 -13.98 4.21 7.44
CA GLY A 58 -14.39 3.10 8.32
C GLY A 58 -15.78 2.57 7.99
N LYS A 59 -16.76 3.43 7.71
CA LYS A 59 -18.10 3.01 7.26
C LYS A 59 -18.06 2.26 5.93
N THR A 60 -17.36 2.81 4.93
CA THR A 60 -17.22 2.14 3.62
C THR A 60 -16.48 0.80 3.72
N ALA A 61 -15.47 0.73 4.57
CA ALA A 61 -14.69 -0.47 4.85
C ALA A 61 -15.56 -1.56 5.50
N ALA A 62 -16.37 -1.20 6.51
CA ALA A 62 -17.33 -2.09 7.14
C ALA A 62 -18.39 -2.63 6.17
N SER A 63 -18.94 -1.76 5.30
CA SER A 63 -19.91 -2.17 4.27
C SER A 63 -19.32 -3.10 3.22
N THR A 64 -18.02 -2.95 2.91
CA THR A 64 -17.34 -3.76 1.87
C THR A 64 -16.57 -4.95 2.45
N SER A 65 -16.61 -5.17 3.78
CA SER A 65 -15.77 -6.15 4.50
C SER A 65 -14.27 -6.02 4.19
N LYS A 66 -13.82 -4.80 3.88
CA LYS A 66 -12.41 -4.48 3.57
C LYS A 66 -11.77 -3.77 4.76
N LYS A 67 -10.44 -3.81 4.85
CA LYS A 67 -9.69 -3.07 5.87
C LYS A 67 -9.63 -1.59 5.49
N ILE A 68 -9.55 -0.71 6.50
CA ILE A 68 -9.26 0.71 6.27
C ILE A 68 -7.89 0.82 5.60
N ILE A 69 -7.85 1.50 4.46
CA ILE A 69 -6.65 1.62 3.63
C ILE A 69 -5.89 2.87 4.07
N THR A 70 -4.58 2.74 4.28
CA THR A 70 -3.73 3.92 4.51
C THR A 70 -3.58 4.68 3.18
N PRO A 71 -3.98 5.96 3.11
CA PRO A 71 -3.80 6.75 1.90
C PRO A 71 -2.33 6.80 1.49
N GLY A 72 -2.06 6.71 0.19
CA GLY A 72 -0.70 6.69 -0.36
C GLY A 72 0.05 5.35 -0.22
N LYS A 73 -0.56 4.33 0.41
CA LYS A 73 0.06 3.00 0.50
C LYS A 73 -0.10 2.24 -0.81
N SER A 74 0.85 2.42 -1.73
CA SER A 74 0.99 1.60 -2.95
C SER A 74 1.58 0.22 -2.63
N ARG A 75 0.92 -0.86 -3.08
CA ARG A 75 1.46 -2.23 -3.26
C ARG A 75 0.47 -3.05 -4.10
N PRO A 76 0.83 -3.38 -5.36
CA PRO A 76 1.66 -4.56 -5.64
C PRO A 76 2.77 -4.30 -6.67
N ARG A 77 3.89 -5.05 -6.59
CA ARG A 77 4.85 -5.15 -7.71
C ARG A 77 4.30 -6.12 -8.74
N GLN A 78 4.48 -5.78 -10.02
CA GLN A 78 4.00 -6.57 -11.14
C GLN A 78 4.55 -8.01 -11.12
N ASN A 79 3.72 -8.94 -11.58
CA ASN A 79 3.96 -10.37 -11.63
C ASN A 79 5.32 -10.68 -12.26
N LYS A 80 6.23 -11.31 -11.50
CA LYS A 80 7.44 -11.90 -12.07
C LYS A 80 6.97 -12.96 -13.09
N ILE A 81 7.28 -12.76 -14.36
CA ILE A 81 7.06 -13.79 -15.36
C ILE A 81 8.05 -14.90 -15.03
N ILE A 82 7.53 -16.05 -14.63
CA ILE A 82 8.33 -17.26 -14.47
C ILE A 82 8.57 -17.77 -15.89
N ILE A 83 9.82 -17.74 -16.33
CA ILE A 83 10.26 -18.21 -17.64
C ILE A 83 10.99 -19.53 -17.37
N ASP A 84 10.70 -20.56 -18.17
CA ASP A 84 11.36 -21.86 -18.07
C ASP A 84 12.79 -21.81 -18.63
N ASP A 85 13.65 -22.74 -18.22
CA ASP A 85 15.06 -22.79 -18.65
C ASP A 85 15.18 -22.98 -20.18
N PHE A 86 14.20 -23.65 -20.79
CA PHE A 86 14.09 -23.79 -22.25
C PHE A 86 13.88 -22.43 -22.93
N ASP A 87 12.92 -21.64 -22.45
CA ASP A 87 12.62 -20.32 -22.99
C ASP A 87 13.80 -19.36 -22.78
N ILE A 88 14.52 -19.47 -21.66
CA ILE A 88 15.76 -18.72 -21.40
C ILE A 88 16.83 -19.05 -22.45
N CYS A 89 17.00 -20.34 -22.77
CA CYS A 89 17.94 -20.77 -23.81
C CYS A 89 17.54 -20.26 -25.20
N ALA A 90 16.25 -20.33 -25.53
CA ALA A 90 15.72 -19.85 -26.80
C ALA A 90 15.90 -18.32 -26.96
N ILE A 91 15.64 -17.54 -25.90
CA ILE A 91 15.90 -16.09 -25.88
C ILE A 91 17.39 -15.79 -26.12
N ARG A 92 18.29 -16.50 -25.43
CA ARG A 92 19.74 -16.34 -25.59
C ARG A 92 20.20 -16.66 -27.00
N HIS A 93 19.70 -17.76 -27.57
CA HIS A 93 20.00 -18.14 -28.95
C HIS A 93 19.54 -17.08 -29.95
N LYS A 94 18.33 -16.54 -29.78
CA LYS A 94 17.80 -15.48 -30.64
C LYS A 94 18.64 -14.21 -30.56
N ILE A 95 19.05 -13.79 -29.36
CA ILE A 95 19.97 -12.65 -29.18
C ILE A 95 21.28 -12.90 -29.95
N HIS A 96 21.86 -14.10 -29.82
CA HIS A 96 23.09 -14.45 -30.52
C HIS A 96 22.89 -14.43 -32.05
N GLN A 97 21.76 -14.94 -32.55
CA GLN A 97 21.42 -14.93 -33.97
C GLN A 97 21.34 -13.51 -34.55
N PHE A 98 20.82 -12.54 -33.78
CA PHE A 98 20.77 -11.14 -34.22
C PHE A 98 22.17 -10.56 -34.45
N TYR A 99 23.12 -10.83 -33.56
CA TYR A 99 24.48 -10.32 -33.70
C TYR A 99 25.32 -11.13 -34.70
N ALA A 100 25.23 -12.46 -34.67
CA ALA A 100 26.08 -13.34 -35.48
C ALA A 100 25.61 -13.46 -36.93
N VAL A 101 24.30 -13.57 -37.16
CA VAL A 101 23.73 -13.85 -38.49
C VAL A 101 23.23 -12.57 -39.16
N LYS A 102 22.42 -11.77 -38.44
CA LYS A 102 21.79 -10.57 -39.01
C LYS A 102 22.69 -9.34 -38.99
N LYS A 103 23.72 -9.30 -38.12
CA LYS A 103 24.62 -8.15 -37.90
C LYS A 103 23.87 -6.82 -37.70
N GLU A 104 22.67 -6.88 -37.11
CA GLU A 104 21.85 -5.71 -36.82
C GLU A 104 21.93 -5.34 -35.34
N LEU A 105 21.78 -4.04 -35.04
CA LEU A 105 21.69 -3.57 -33.67
C LEU A 105 20.37 -4.05 -33.03
N LEU A 106 20.49 -4.77 -31.93
CA LEU A 106 19.34 -5.31 -31.21
C LEU A 106 18.65 -4.22 -30.39
N THR A 107 17.51 -3.72 -30.88
CA THR A 107 16.59 -2.91 -30.08
C THR A 107 15.58 -3.80 -29.35
N LEU A 108 15.19 -3.42 -28.13
CA LEU A 108 14.23 -4.18 -27.31
C LEU A 108 12.88 -4.44 -28.03
N SER A 109 12.42 -3.50 -28.86
CA SER A 109 11.20 -3.66 -29.67
C SER A 109 11.31 -4.77 -30.70
N LYS A 110 12.43 -4.84 -31.43
CA LYS A 110 12.72 -5.90 -32.41
C LYS A 110 12.83 -7.27 -31.74
N LEU A 111 13.52 -7.34 -30.61
CA LEU A 111 13.63 -8.58 -29.84
C LEU A 111 12.25 -9.04 -29.36
N LEU A 112 11.46 -8.15 -28.78
CA LEU A 112 10.12 -8.47 -28.28
C LEU A 112 9.18 -8.94 -29.39
N ALA A 113 9.24 -8.34 -30.59
CA ALA A 113 8.45 -8.80 -31.74
C ALA A 113 8.77 -10.25 -32.13
N VAL A 114 10.06 -10.58 -32.19
CA VAL A 114 10.51 -11.95 -32.52
C VAL A 114 10.17 -12.94 -31.40
N LEU A 115 10.36 -12.56 -30.13
CA LEU A 115 10.03 -13.43 -29.00
C LEU A 115 8.52 -13.67 -28.84
N LYS A 116 7.68 -12.70 -29.22
CA LYS A 116 6.22 -12.90 -29.29
C LYS A 116 5.81 -13.86 -30.41
N GLN A 117 6.51 -13.84 -31.54
CA GLN A 117 6.25 -14.74 -32.66
C GLN A 117 6.70 -16.18 -32.38
N ASP A 118 7.92 -16.35 -31.85
CA ASP A 118 8.55 -17.66 -31.73
C ASP A 118 8.20 -18.42 -30.44
N ILE A 119 8.04 -17.70 -29.32
CA ILE A 119 7.90 -18.29 -27.97
C ILE A 119 6.57 -17.86 -27.31
N ASN A 120 5.72 -17.11 -28.01
CA ASN A 120 4.51 -16.50 -27.45
C ASN A 120 4.79 -15.77 -26.12
N PHE A 121 5.89 -15.02 -26.09
CA PHE A 121 6.37 -14.35 -24.88
C PHE A 121 5.32 -13.37 -24.34
N LYS A 122 4.85 -13.61 -23.12
CA LYS A 122 3.78 -12.83 -22.47
C LYS A 122 4.24 -11.51 -21.84
N GLY A 123 5.54 -11.20 -21.92
CA GLY A 123 6.09 -9.99 -21.35
C GLY A 123 5.84 -8.74 -22.19
N ASN A 124 6.05 -7.60 -21.54
CA ASN A 124 5.94 -6.28 -22.14
C ASN A 124 7.20 -5.46 -21.86
N ARG A 125 7.40 -4.38 -22.60
CA ARG A 125 8.49 -3.41 -22.42
C ARG A 125 8.28 -2.56 -21.17
#